data_AF-K1SPS8-F1
#
_entry.id   AF-K1SPS8-F1
#
_cell.length_a   1.000
_cell.length_b   1.000
_cell.length_c   1.000
_cell.angle_alpha   90.00
_cell.angle_beta   90.00
_cell.angle_gamma   90.00
#
_symmetry.space_group_name_H-M   'P 1'
#
loop_
_entity.id
_entity.type
_entity.pdbx_description
1 polymer ?
#
loop_
_entity_poly.entity_id
_entity_poly.type
_entity_poly.pdbx_seq_one_letter_code
_entity_poly.pdbx_strand_id
1 'polypeptide(L)'
;MKQQERLDFLLEKLKEDSVQYKNLQVEENETAKKEAVRSLMNIRMPRYIDRKILKVQDEFLQNQTFEKGIVTLDMIPTVKEQHGS
;
A
#
# COMPACT_ATOMS: atom_id res chain seq x y z
N MET A 1 -15.40 -4.79 -0.60
CA MET A 1 -15.01 -3.39 -0.84
C MET A 1 -14.24 -3.33 -2.15
N LYS A 2 -14.50 -2.32 -2.98
CA LYS A 2 -13.67 -1.99 -4.14
C LYS A 2 -12.33 -1.44 -3.67
N GLN A 3 -11.32 -1.47 -4.54
CA GLN A 3 -9.97 -1.05 -4.18
C GLN A 3 -9.90 0.43 -3.77
N GLN A 4 -10.64 1.29 -4.46
CA GLN A 4 -10.77 2.71 -4.10
C GLN A 4 -11.37 2.91 -2.69
N GLU A 5 -12.41 2.14 -2.35
CA GLU A 5 -13.02 2.21 -1.01
C GLU A 5 -12.04 1.74 0.09
N ARG A 6 -11.19 0.75 -0.21
CA ARG A 6 -10.14 0.33 0.72
C ARG A 6 -9.09 1.43 0.90
N LEU A 7 -8.70 2.10 -0.18
CA LEU A 7 -7.74 3.20 -0.16
C LEU A 7 -8.25 4.36 0.70
N ASP A 8 -9.49 4.81 0.47
CA ASP A 8 -10.12 5.89 1.23
C ASP A 8 -10.29 5.49 2.72
N PHE A 9 -10.71 4.26 2.99
CA PHE A 9 -10.82 3.74 4.36
C PHE A 9 -9.46 3.73 5.08
N LEU A 10 -8.40 3.24 4.43
CA LEU A 10 -7.06 3.18 5.02
C LEU A 10 -6.51 4.58 5.27
N LEU A 11 -6.70 5.52 4.34
CA LEU A 11 -6.23 6.89 4.49
C LEU A 11 -6.84 7.54 5.74
N GLU A 12 -8.15 7.45 5.90
CA GLU A 12 -8.84 8.04 7.05
C GLU A 12 -8.41 7.36 8.37
N LYS A 13 -8.30 6.03 8.39
CA LYS A 13 -7.88 5.33 9.61
C LYS A 13 -6.42 5.58 9.99
N LEU A 14 -5.52 5.73 9.02
CA LEU A 14 -4.13 6.06 9.29
C LEU A 14 -3.95 7.53 9.71
N LYS A 15 -4.77 8.45 9.18
CA LYS A 15 -4.82 9.84 9.69
C LYS A 15 -5.32 9.88 11.13
N GLU A 16 -6.41 9.19 11.44
CA GLU A 16 -6.94 9.07 12.82
C GLU A 16 -5.90 8.48 13.79
N ASP A 17 -5.12 7.49 13.36
CA ASP A 17 -4.07 6.87 14.17
C ASP A 17 -2.87 7.81 14.38
N SER A 18 -2.64 8.76 13.47
CA SER A 18 -1.55 9.71 13.54
C SER A 18 -1.87 10.91 14.44
N VAL A 19 -1.03 11.13 15.46
CA VAL A 19 -1.14 12.32 16.32
C VAL A 19 -0.82 13.59 15.53
N GLN A 20 0.21 13.55 14.68
CA GLN A 20 0.70 14.70 13.94
C GLN A 20 -0.08 14.99 12.65
N TYR A 21 -0.60 13.94 11.99
CA TYR A 21 -1.16 14.04 10.64
C TYR A 21 -2.67 13.81 10.57
N LYS A 22 -3.37 13.93 11.71
CA LYS A 22 -4.84 13.78 11.78
C LYS A 22 -5.60 14.67 10.79
N ASN A 23 -5.10 15.89 10.57
CA ASN A 23 -5.72 16.88 9.69
C ASN A 23 -5.01 17.01 8.33
N LEU A 24 -4.18 16.03 7.96
CA LEU A 24 -3.47 16.02 6.67
C LEU A 24 -4.48 16.15 5.52
N GLN A 25 -4.30 17.20 4.72
CA GLN A 25 -5.04 17.38 3.47
C GLN A 25 -4.31 16.61 2.38
N VAL A 26 -5.07 15.80 1.64
CA VAL A 26 -4.57 15.00 0.53
C VAL A 26 -5.44 15.31 -0.67
N GLU A 27 -4.83 15.50 -1.83
CA GLU A 27 -5.57 15.74 -3.06
C GLU A 27 -6.51 14.56 -3.37
N GLU A 28 -7.67 14.86 -3.95
CA GLU A 28 -8.70 13.86 -4.30
C GLU A 28 -8.36 13.08 -5.58
N ASN A 29 -7.10 12.65 -5.71
CA ASN A 29 -6.65 11.75 -6.77
C ASN A 29 -6.04 10.47 -6.18
N GLU A 30 -6.13 9.38 -6.93
CA GLU A 30 -5.74 8.05 -6.45
C GLU A 30 -4.24 7.97 -6.10
N THR A 31 -3.38 8.60 -6.90
CA THR A 31 -1.93 8.60 -6.68
C THR A 31 -1.55 9.27 -5.37
N ALA A 32 -2.05 10.49 -5.11
CA ALA A 32 -1.78 11.23 -3.89
C ALA A 32 -2.28 10.47 -2.66
N LYS A 33 -3.46 9.85 -2.74
CA LYS A 33 -3.98 8.99 -1.66
C LYS A 33 -3.09 7.78 -1.40
N LYS A 34 -2.61 7.09 -2.44
CA LYS A 34 -1.68 5.95 -2.31
C LYS A 34 -0.36 6.37 -1.66
N GLU A 35 0.19 7.52 -2.06
CA GLU A 35 1.42 8.06 -1.48
C GLU A 35 1.25 8.46 -0.01
N ALA A 36 0.12 9.08 0.34
CA ALA A 36 -0.21 9.43 1.71
C ALA A 36 -0.36 8.17 2.59
N VAL A 37 -1.10 7.16 2.13
CA VAL A 37 -1.24 5.87 2.83
C VAL A 37 0.11 5.23 3.06
N ARG A 38 0.96 5.14 2.02
CA ARG A 38 2.32 4.60 2.14
C ARG A 38 3.16 5.37 3.16
N SER A 39 3.12 6.70 3.11
CA SER A 39 3.88 7.57 4.01
C SER A 39 3.44 7.41 5.45
N LEU A 40 2.13 7.37 5.70
CA LEU A 40 1.56 7.18 7.03
C LEU A 40 1.89 5.79 7.59
N MET A 41 1.86 4.73 6.77
CA MET A 41 2.29 3.39 7.19
C MET A 41 3.76 3.36 7.60
N ASN A 42 4.64 4.05 6.86
CA ASN A 42 6.09 4.06 7.11
C ASN A 42 6.46 4.76 8.43
N ILE A 43 5.76 5.83 8.80
CA ILE A 43 6.05 6.62 10.00
C ILE A 43 5.19 6.21 11.21
N ARG A 44 4.26 5.28 11.03
CA ARG A 44 3.36 4.82 12.09
C ARG A 44 4.17 4.17 13.21
N MET A 45 3.98 4.63 14.44
CA MET A 45 4.57 3.99 15.62
C MET A 45 4.02 2.56 15.82
N PRO A 46 4.86 1.58 16.19
CA PRO A 46 4.41 0.22 16.42
C PRO A 46 3.52 0.16 17.67
N ARG A 47 2.22 -0.01 17.44
CA ARG A 47 1.21 -0.13 18.48
C ARG A 47 0.03 -0.95 17.97
N TYR A 48 -0.87 -1.31 18.89
CA TYR A 48 -2.10 -2.04 18.56
C TYR A 48 -2.80 -1.41 17.37
N ILE A 49 -3.32 -2.26 16.48
CA ILE A 49 -4.14 -1.86 15.34
C ILE A 49 -5.39 -2.74 15.33
N ASP A 50 -6.52 -2.13 15.03
CA ASP A 50 -7.78 -2.87 14.95
C ASP A 50 -7.72 -3.94 13.85
N ARG A 51 -8.25 -5.14 14.14
CA ARG A 51 -8.21 -6.28 13.22
C ARG A 51 -8.91 -6.00 11.89
N LYS A 52 -9.94 -5.14 11.87
CA LYS A 52 -10.62 -4.73 10.63
C LYS A 52 -9.68 -3.90 9.77
N ILE A 53 -8.91 -2.98 10.36
CA ILE A 53 -7.93 -2.17 9.63
C ILE A 53 -6.86 -3.08 9.03
N LEU A 54 -6.34 -4.02 9.82
CA LEU A 54 -5.35 -4.99 9.34
C LEU A 54 -5.86 -5.84 8.17
N LYS A 55 -7.10 -6.36 8.27
CA LYS A 55 -7.71 -7.14 7.18
C LYS A 55 -7.87 -6.32 5.90
N VAL A 56 -8.33 -5.07 6.01
CA VAL A 56 -8.50 -4.19 4.83
C VAL A 56 -7.14 -3.82 4.23
N GLN A 57 -6.12 -3.61 5.08
CA GLN A 57 -4.74 -3.38 4.64
C GLN A 57 -4.19 -4.57 3.85
N ASP A 58 -4.32 -5.79 4.38
CA ASP A 58 -3.85 -7.01 3.70
C ASP A 58 -4.53 -7.18 2.34
N GLU A 59 -5.86 -7.06 2.28
CA GLU A 59 -6.60 -7.14 1.02
C GLU A 59 -6.17 -6.05 0.03
N PHE A 60 -5.96 -4.82 0.50
CA PHE A 60 -5.51 -3.72 -0.34
C PHE A 60 -4.12 -4.00 -0.94
N LEU A 61 -3.16 -4.43 -0.10
CA LEU A 61 -1.79 -4.70 -0.52
C LEU A 61 -1.71 -5.90 -1.48
N GLN A 62 -2.46 -6.98 -1.24
CA GLN A 62 -2.53 -8.11 -2.17
C GLN A 62 -3.04 -7.70 -3.55
N ASN A 63 -4.09 -6.88 -3.61
CA ASN A 63 -4.59 -6.34 -4.88
C ASN A 63 -3.56 -5.42 -5.56
N GLN A 64 -2.85 -4.57 -4.81
CA GLN A 64 -1.76 -3.75 -5.36
C GLN A 64 -0.62 -4.59 -5.95
N THR A 65 -0.25 -5.69 -5.30
CA THR A 65 0.74 -6.64 -5.82
C THR A 65 0.25 -7.32 -7.10
N PHE A 66 -1.02 -7.72 -7.13
CA PHE A 66 -1.61 -8.33 -8.31
C PHE A 66 -1.67 -7.35 -9.50
N GLU A 67 -2.12 -6.11 -9.27
CA GLU A 67 -2.19 -5.05 -10.30
C GLU A 67 -0.83 -4.69 -10.89
N LYS A 68 0.22 -4.65 -10.07
CA LYS A 68 1.59 -4.36 -10.53
C LYS A 68 2.22 -5.51 -11.32
N GLY A 69 1.65 -6.71 -11.21
CA GLY A 69 2.23 -7.94 -11.74
C GLY A 69 3.26 -8.54 -10.80
N ILE A 70 3.31 -9.87 -10.79
CA ILE A 70 4.26 -10.66 -10.01
C ILE A 70 5.22 -11.32 -11.00
N VAL A 71 6.51 -11.04 -10.85
CA VAL A 71 7.57 -11.69 -11.63
C VAL A 71 8.08 -12.89 -10.86
N THR A 72 7.98 -14.07 -11.45
CA THR A 72 8.52 -15.32 -10.89
C THR A 72 9.94 -15.57 -11.39
N LEU A 73 10.67 -16.48 -10.74
CA LEU A 73 12.09 -16.75 -11.08
C LEU A 73 12.27 -17.21 -12.53
N ASP A 74 11.34 -18.00 -13.06
CA ASP A 74 11.34 -18.48 -14.44
C ASP A 74 11.14 -17.37 -15.49
N MET A 75 10.60 -16.22 -15.08
CA MET A 75 10.47 -15.04 -15.95
C MET A 75 11.72 -14.18 -15.98
N ILE A 76 12.68 -14.41 -15.07
CA ILE A 76 13.93 -13.66 -14.98
C ILE A 76 15.02 -14.47 -15.70
N PRO A 77 15.47 -14.04 -16.88
CA PRO A 77 16.54 -14.74 -17.58
C PRO A 77 17.85 -14.63 -16.79
N THR A 78 18.64 -15.70 -16.82
CA THR A 78 20.00 -15.71 -16.28
C THR A 78 20.92 -14.79 -17.08
N VAL A 79 22.03 -14.38 -16.48
CA VAL A 79 23.07 -13.58 -17.17
C VAL A 79 23.53 -14.26 -18.46
N LYS A 80 23.64 -15.60 -18.46
CA LYS A 80 23.99 -16.39 -19.64
C LYS A 80 22.92 -16.31 -20.73
N GLU A 81 21.65 -16.41 -20.38
CA GLU A 81 20.54 -16.29 -21.33
C GLU A 81 20.40 -14.87 -21.89
N GLN A 82 20.71 -13.83 -21.10
CA GLN A 82 20.66 -12.43 -21.53
C GLN A 82 21.86 -12.01 -22.40
N HIS A 83 23.06 -12.53 -22.11
CA HIS A 83 24.31 -12.01 -22.68
C HIS A 83 25.17 -13.04 -23.42
N GLY A 84 24.76 -14.31 -23.48
CA GLY A 84 25.40 -15.34 -24.31
C GLY A 84 26.84 -15.71 -23.93
N SER A 85 27.26 -15.44 -22.69
CA SER A 85 28.61 -15.79 -22.19
C SER A 85 28.74 -17.24 -21.73
#